data_AF-A0AAD8DR22-F1
#
_entry.id   AF-A0AAD8DR22-F1
#
_cell.length_a   1.000
_cell.length_b   1.000
_cell.length_c   1.000
_cell.angle_alpha   90.00
_cell.angle_beta   90.00
_cell.angle_gamma   90.00
#
_symmetry.space_group_name_H-M   'P 1'
#
loop_
_entity.id
_entity.type
_entity.pdbx_description
1 polymer ?
#
loop_
_entity_poly.entity_id
_entity_poly.type
_entity_poly.pdbx_seq_one_letter_code
_entity_poly.pdbx_strand_id
1 'polypeptide(L)'
;MDNASYHSVQVEKKPTISSLKSEMQNWLLRHNVEFSGTMTKAQLLLLIKNTQKEPVYRIDELLKASGHTVLRLPPYHPDLNPIELVWADIKNNIAQNYINSSLDEKIILLDKLFSEFAAEKWQRCDDHVQKNENDYWSRDSRFDNVIDSFIINLQDSDSSSGGEVEDEDDDEIEDEVETESMSE
;
A
#
# COMPACT_ATOMS: atom_id res chain seq x y z
N MET A 1 7.67 -3.17 6.26
CA MET A 1 6.43 -2.73 6.94
C MET A 1 5.28 -3.04 6.01
N ASP A 2 4.36 -3.86 6.46
CA ASP A 2 3.17 -4.21 5.68
C ASP A 2 2.18 -3.02 5.61
N ASN A 3 1.08 -3.22 4.89
CA ASN A 3 0.06 -2.20 4.67
C ASN A 3 -1.12 -2.30 5.63
N ALA A 4 -0.97 -2.98 6.77
CA ALA A 4 -2.05 -3.05 7.76
C ALA A 4 -2.51 -1.65 8.19
N SER A 5 -3.82 -1.49 8.43
CA SER A 5 -4.44 -0.17 8.65
C SER A 5 -3.78 0.61 9.81
N TYR A 6 -3.39 -0.09 10.87
CA TYR A 6 -2.72 0.50 12.04
C TYR A 6 -1.26 0.91 11.76
N HIS A 7 -0.59 0.28 10.80
CA HIS A 7 0.73 0.74 10.33
C HIS A 7 0.62 1.94 9.39
N SER A 8 -0.52 2.15 8.73
CA SER A 8 -0.72 3.19 7.71
C SER A 8 -1.48 4.41 8.21
N VAL A 9 -1.46 4.66 9.52
CA VAL A 9 -2.08 5.86 10.12
C VAL A 9 -1.26 7.10 9.74
N GLN A 10 -1.82 7.95 8.89
CA GLN A 10 -1.18 9.19 8.45
C GLN A 10 -1.10 10.21 9.61
N VAL A 11 0.03 10.92 9.68
CA VAL A 11 0.21 12.07 10.59
C VAL A 11 -0.77 13.17 10.22
N GLU A 12 -0.90 13.42 8.93
CA GLU A 12 -1.79 14.41 8.35
C GLU A 12 -2.53 13.79 7.15
N LYS A 13 -3.86 13.83 7.20
CA LYS A 13 -4.70 13.35 6.11
C LYS A 13 -4.85 14.44 5.04
N LYS A 14 -4.79 14.05 3.76
CA LYS A 14 -5.15 14.94 2.66
C LYS A 14 -6.65 15.27 2.75
N PRO A 15 -7.06 16.54 2.53
CA PRO A 15 -8.46 16.91 2.44
C PRO A 15 -9.15 16.14 1.30
N THR A 16 -10.40 15.75 1.54
CA THR A 16 -11.26 15.03 0.60
C THR A 16 -12.39 15.93 0.11
N ILE A 17 -13.24 15.45 -0.81
CA ILE A 17 -14.40 16.24 -1.30
C ILE A 17 -15.36 16.66 -0.16
N SER A 18 -15.43 15.84 0.90
CA SER A 18 -16.20 16.12 2.11
C SER A 18 -15.56 17.17 3.03
N SER A 19 -14.26 17.47 2.89
CA SER A 19 -13.58 18.50 3.69
C SER A 19 -14.10 19.91 3.39
N LEU A 20 -13.99 20.80 4.38
CA LEU A 20 -14.37 22.20 4.22
C LEU A 20 -13.43 22.94 3.27
N LYS A 21 -13.94 23.97 2.59
CA LYS A 21 -13.12 24.79 1.68
C LYS A 21 -11.95 25.44 2.43
N SER A 22 -12.20 25.91 3.65
CA SER A 22 -11.18 26.48 4.54
C SER A 22 -10.10 25.47 4.91
N GLU A 23 -10.45 24.21 5.15
CA GLU A 23 -9.49 23.14 5.44
C GLU A 23 -8.59 22.85 4.24
N MET A 24 -9.17 22.79 3.02
CA MET A 24 -8.41 22.65 1.78
C MET A 24 -7.41 23.80 1.58
N GLN A 25 -7.85 25.04 1.80
CA GLN A 25 -6.99 26.23 1.73
C GLN A 25 -5.89 26.21 2.79
N ASN A 26 -6.21 25.88 4.03
CA ASN A 26 -5.24 25.77 5.12
C ASN A 26 -4.21 24.66 4.86
N TRP A 27 -4.63 23.54 4.26
CA TRP A 27 -3.73 22.49 3.84
C TRP A 27 -2.76 22.99 2.77
N LEU A 28 -3.27 23.62 1.70
CA LEU A 28 -2.44 24.19 0.62
C LEU A 28 -1.45 25.24 1.14
N LEU A 29 -1.87 26.12 2.07
CA LEU A 29 -0.99 27.08 2.74
C LEU A 29 0.15 26.39 3.50
N ARG A 30 -0.18 25.39 4.34
CA ARG A 30 0.83 24.67 5.15
C ARG A 30 1.82 23.88 4.29
N HIS A 31 1.40 23.46 3.09
CA HIS A 31 2.25 22.78 2.12
C HIS A 31 2.90 23.71 1.09
N ASN A 32 2.75 25.03 1.25
CA ASN A 32 3.34 26.05 0.38
C ASN A 32 2.95 25.90 -1.11
N VAL A 33 1.68 25.56 -1.34
CA VAL A 33 1.07 25.49 -2.68
C VAL A 33 0.24 26.76 -2.90
N GLU A 34 0.54 27.49 -3.97
CA GLU A 34 -0.20 28.71 -4.31
C GLU A 34 -1.62 28.36 -4.79
N PHE A 35 -2.60 29.13 -4.32
CA PHE A 35 -3.99 29.05 -4.78
C PHE A 35 -4.62 30.44 -4.75
N SER A 36 -5.66 30.63 -5.56
CA SER A 36 -6.49 31.83 -5.50
C SER A 36 -7.66 31.65 -4.53
N GLY A 37 -7.97 32.68 -3.75
CA GLY A 37 -9.13 32.70 -2.84
C GLY A 37 -10.48 32.53 -3.56
N THR A 38 -10.53 32.81 -4.87
CA THR A 38 -11.72 32.63 -5.71
C THR A 38 -11.92 31.20 -6.20
N MET A 39 -10.93 30.31 -6.04
CA MET A 39 -11.02 28.93 -6.54
C MET A 39 -12.18 28.16 -5.89
N THR A 40 -12.84 27.31 -6.66
CA THR A 40 -13.91 26.42 -6.17
C THR A 40 -13.32 25.25 -5.37
N LYS A 41 -14.15 24.54 -4.62
CA LYS A 41 -13.71 23.31 -3.92
C LYS A 41 -13.09 22.30 -4.89
N ALA A 42 -13.68 22.12 -6.07
CA ALA A 42 -13.17 21.18 -7.09
C ALA A 42 -11.78 21.58 -7.58
N GLN A 43 -11.55 22.87 -7.85
CA GLN A 43 -10.24 23.38 -8.27
C GLN A 43 -9.18 23.25 -7.17
N LEU A 44 -9.55 23.51 -5.91
CA LEU A 44 -8.66 23.29 -4.76
C LEU A 44 -8.33 21.81 -4.57
N LEU A 45 -9.32 20.92 -4.73
CA LEU A 45 -9.12 19.48 -4.63
C LEU A 45 -8.19 18.96 -5.75
N LEU A 46 -8.31 19.48 -6.97
CA LEU A 46 -7.41 19.15 -8.08
C LEU A 46 -5.96 19.56 -7.77
N LEU A 47 -5.74 20.76 -7.20
CA LEU A 47 -4.42 21.17 -6.73
C LEU A 47 -3.86 20.22 -5.65
N ILE A 48 -4.69 19.84 -4.69
CA ILE A 48 -4.31 18.90 -3.63
C ILE A 48 -3.93 17.53 -4.21
N LYS A 49 -4.71 17.02 -5.18
CA LYS A 49 -4.42 15.76 -5.88
C LYS A 49 -3.11 15.83 -6.67
N ASN A 50 -2.87 16.93 -7.38
CA ASN A 50 -1.66 17.15 -8.17
C ASN A 50 -0.40 17.40 -7.32
N THR A 51 -0.57 17.62 -6.01
CA THR A 51 0.55 17.77 -5.09
C THR A 51 1.19 16.40 -4.86
N GLN A 52 2.35 16.15 -5.47
CA GLN A 52 3.22 14.99 -5.25
C GLN A 52 3.87 15.04 -3.86
N LYS A 53 3.04 14.85 -2.84
CA LYS A 53 3.47 14.64 -1.46
C LYS A 53 3.10 13.23 -1.06
N GLU A 54 4.13 12.45 -0.79
CA GLU A 54 4.00 11.12 -0.19
C GLU A 54 3.35 11.24 1.20
N PRO A 55 2.45 10.32 1.56
CA PRO A 55 1.87 10.28 2.89
C PRO A 55 2.96 10.03 3.94
N VAL A 56 2.92 10.77 5.04
CA VAL A 56 3.79 10.54 6.20
C VAL A 56 2.99 9.77 7.25
N TYR A 57 3.52 8.63 7.70
CA TYR A 57 2.86 7.75 8.65
C TYR A 57 3.42 7.92 10.07
N ARG A 58 2.54 7.85 11.08
CA ARG A 58 2.93 8.06 12.49
C ARG A 58 4.00 7.08 12.96
N ILE A 59 3.85 5.80 12.60
CA ILE A 59 4.79 4.76 13.01
C ILE A 59 6.16 4.94 12.34
N ASP A 60 6.19 5.46 11.11
CA ASP A 60 7.43 5.69 10.37
C ASP A 60 8.25 6.80 11.03
N GLU A 61 7.59 7.88 11.47
CA GLU A 61 8.23 8.96 12.22
C GLU A 61 8.77 8.48 13.59
N LEU A 62 8.04 7.59 14.28
CA LEU A 62 8.50 7.01 15.54
C LEU A 62 9.75 6.13 15.33
N LEU A 63 9.73 5.27 14.31
CA LEU A 63 10.85 4.40 13.97
C LEU A 63 12.07 5.21 13.53
N LYS A 64 11.85 6.26 12.72
CA LYS A 64 12.88 7.19 12.28
C LYS A 64 13.50 7.96 13.44
N ALA A 65 12.69 8.44 14.40
CA ALA A 65 13.19 9.09 15.62
C ALA A 65 14.05 8.15 16.47
N SER A 66 13.82 6.84 16.36
CA SER A 66 14.63 5.80 17.00
C SER A 66 15.84 5.36 16.18
N GLY A 67 16.08 5.99 15.02
CA GLY A 67 17.23 5.69 14.13
C GLY A 67 16.99 4.55 13.15
N HIS A 68 15.74 4.09 12.97
CA HIS A 68 15.40 3.03 12.02
C HIS A 68 14.91 3.60 10.69
N THR A 69 15.27 2.93 9.60
CA THR A 69 14.72 3.21 8.26
C THR A 69 13.58 2.25 7.99
N VAL A 70 12.43 2.78 7.55
CA VAL A 70 11.26 1.97 7.23
C VAL A 70 11.22 1.69 5.74
N LEU A 71 11.22 0.41 5.39
CA LEU A 71 10.89 -0.07 4.05
C LEU A 71 9.42 -0.50 4.05
N ARG A 72 8.57 0.14 3.24
CA ARG A 72 7.17 -0.26 3.07
C ARG A 72 7.04 -1.21 1.89
N LEU A 73 6.19 -2.22 2.06
CA LEU A 73 5.92 -3.20 1.03
C LEU A 73 4.83 -2.67 0.07
N PRO A 74 4.86 -3.05 -1.21
CA PRO A 74 3.76 -2.80 -2.13
C PRO A 74 2.45 -3.42 -1.61
N PRO A 75 1.28 -2.78 -1.86
CA PRO A 75 -0.02 -3.37 -1.56
C PRO A 75 -0.20 -4.73 -2.23
N TYR A 76 -0.84 -5.68 -1.55
CA TYR A 76 -1.16 -7.02 -2.09
C TYR A 76 0.04 -7.93 -2.43
N HIS A 77 1.24 -7.60 -1.95
CA HIS A 77 2.46 -8.42 -2.12
C HIS A 77 3.01 -8.97 -0.80
N PRO A 78 2.26 -9.84 -0.08
CA PRO A 78 2.74 -10.43 1.17
C PRO A 78 3.93 -11.38 0.94
N ASP A 79 4.11 -11.88 -0.27
CA ASP A 79 5.23 -12.72 -0.69
C ASP A 79 6.58 -11.99 -0.73
N LEU A 80 6.55 -10.65 -0.67
CA LEU A 80 7.72 -9.80 -0.47
C LEU A 80 8.02 -9.53 1.03
N ASN A 81 7.27 -10.14 1.94
CA ASN A 81 7.47 -10.00 3.38
C ASN A 81 8.10 -11.27 3.98
N PRO A 82 9.37 -11.26 4.38
CA PRO A 82 10.03 -12.49 4.85
C PRO A 82 9.41 -13.04 6.15
N ILE A 83 8.77 -12.19 6.96
CA ILE A 83 8.10 -12.63 8.19
C ILE A 83 6.92 -13.58 7.91
N GLU A 84 6.27 -13.46 6.74
CA GLU A 84 5.16 -14.34 6.36
C GLU A 84 5.65 -15.78 6.15
N LEU A 85 6.86 -15.95 5.61
CA LEU A 85 7.50 -17.27 5.47
C LEU A 85 7.85 -17.87 6.82
N VAL A 86 8.35 -17.05 7.75
CA VAL A 86 8.65 -17.46 9.12
C VAL A 86 7.38 -17.91 9.83
N TRP A 87 6.31 -17.11 9.74
CA TRP A 87 5.00 -17.46 10.28
C TRP A 87 4.43 -18.73 9.65
N ALA A 88 4.60 -18.93 8.35
CA ALA A 88 4.17 -20.16 7.68
C ALA A 88 4.90 -21.40 8.22
N ASP A 89 6.23 -21.35 8.40
CA ASP A 89 7.02 -22.46 8.96
C ASP A 89 6.55 -22.81 10.37
N ILE A 90 6.40 -21.79 11.23
CA ILE A 90 6.00 -21.97 12.63
C ILE A 90 4.56 -22.50 12.73
N LYS A 91 3.61 -21.91 11.98
CA LYS A 91 2.20 -22.37 11.96
C LYS A 91 2.12 -23.81 11.48
N ASN A 92 2.86 -24.18 10.43
CA ASN A 92 2.91 -25.54 9.93
C ASN A 92 3.49 -26.51 10.97
N ASN A 93 4.54 -26.12 11.69
CA ASN A 93 5.09 -26.94 12.77
C ASN A 93 4.05 -27.21 13.88
N ILE A 94 3.36 -26.17 14.33
CA ILE A 94 2.31 -26.28 15.35
C ILE A 94 1.16 -27.17 14.86
N ALA A 95 0.71 -26.96 13.62
CA ALA A 95 -0.38 -27.72 13.02
C ALA A 95 -0.06 -29.21 12.83
N GLN A 96 1.21 -29.59 12.68
CA GLN A 96 1.61 -31.00 12.51
C GLN A 96 1.88 -31.69 13.85
N ASN A 97 2.56 -31.02 14.77
CA ASN A 97 3.08 -31.65 15.99
C ASN A 97 2.18 -31.45 17.22
N TYR A 98 1.29 -30.45 17.21
CA TYR A 98 0.58 -29.98 18.40
C TYR A 98 -0.91 -29.71 18.16
N ILE A 99 -1.58 -30.56 17.36
CA ILE A 99 -2.99 -30.39 16.95
C ILE A 99 -3.95 -30.21 18.13
N ASN A 100 -3.78 -31.00 19.19
CA ASN A 100 -4.68 -31.03 20.35
C ASN A 100 -4.23 -30.15 21.53
N SER A 101 -3.26 -29.25 21.31
CA SER A 101 -2.77 -28.35 22.35
C SER A 101 -3.77 -27.22 22.66
N SER A 102 -3.83 -26.83 23.93
CA SER A 102 -4.59 -25.68 24.40
C SER A 102 -3.97 -24.36 23.93
N LEU A 103 -4.70 -23.24 24.06
CA LEU A 103 -4.19 -21.94 23.67
C LEU A 103 -2.96 -21.52 24.49
N ASP A 104 -2.98 -21.75 25.80
CA ASP A 104 -1.87 -21.39 26.69
C ASP A 104 -0.60 -22.19 26.34
N GLU A 105 -0.75 -23.47 26.02
CA GLU A 105 0.35 -24.31 25.55
C GLU A 105 0.90 -23.80 24.21
N LYS A 106 0.03 -23.36 23.29
CA LYS A 106 0.44 -22.79 22.00
C LYS A 106 1.26 -21.50 22.17
N ILE A 107 0.92 -20.65 23.14
CA ILE A 107 1.69 -19.43 23.43
C ILE A 107 3.12 -19.79 23.88
N ILE A 108 3.24 -20.74 24.82
CA ILE A 108 4.55 -21.20 25.31
C ILE A 108 5.37 -21.86 24.18
N LEU A 109 4.71 -22.67 23.35
CA LEU A 109 5.34 -23.29 22.19
C LEU A 109 5.80 -22.26 21.17
N LEU A 110 5.01 -21.20 20.95
CA LEU A 110 5.35 -20.14 20.00
C LEU A 110 6.61 -19.40 20.43
N ASP A 111 6.70 -19.00 21.71
CA ASP A 111 7.89 -18.36 22.27
C ASP A 111 9.13 -19.24 22.14
N LYS A 112 8.98 -20.54 22.39
CA LYS A 112 10.06 -21.52 22.21
C LYS A 112 10.48 -21.61 20.74
N LEU A 113 9.54 -21.75 19.82
CA LEU A 113 9.81 -21.90 18.38
C LEU A 113 10.49 -20.66 17.80
N PHE A 114 10.09 -19.45 18.22
CA PHE A 114 10.77 -18.23 17.82
C PHE A 114 12.18 -18.13 18.42
N SER A 115 12.36 -18.53 19.67
CA SER A 115 13.68 -18.52 20.33
C SER A 115 14.66 -19.52 19.70
N GLU A 116 14.16 -20.65 19.21
CA GLU A 116 14.93 -21.70 18.53
C GLU A 116 15.01 -21.50 17.02
N PHE A 117 14.43 -20.42 16.49
CA PHE A 117 14.42 -20.16 15.05
C PHE A 117 15.83 -19.81 14.57
N ALA A 118 16.45 -20.75 13.85
CA ALA A 118 17.84 -20.63 13.44
C ALA A 118 18.07 -19.46 12.48
N ALA A 119 19.22 -18.78 12.62
CA ALA A 119 19.60 -17.67 11.75
C ALA A 119 19.70 -18.10 10.27
N GLU A 120 20.14 -19.33 10.00
CA GLU A 120 20.21 -19.87 8.65
C GLU A 120 18.84 -20.09 8.02
N LYS A 121 17.81 -20.39 8.83
CA LYS A 121 16.42 -20.46 8.34
C LYS A 121 15.93 -19.07 7.98
N TRP A 122 16.20 -18.08 8.83
CA TRP A 122 15.84 -16.69 8.56
C TRP A 122 16.46 -16.20 7.26
N GLN A 123 17.75 -16.46 7.06
CA GLN A 123 18.45 -16.09 5.83
C GLN A 123 17.81 -16.69 4.58
N ARG A 124 17.35 -17.95 4.64
CA ARG A 124 16.62 -18.57 3.51
C ARG A 124 15.29 -17.87 3.22
N CYS A 125 14.60 -17.34 4.23
CA CYS A 125 13.39 -16.54 4.02
C CYS A 125 13.73 -15.25 3.29
N ASP A 126 14.80 -14.56 3.70
CA ASP A 126 15.28 -13.35 3.02
C ASP A 126 15.71 -13.63 1.59
N ASP A 127 16.47 -14.71 1.35
CA ASP A 127 16.89 -15.14 0.01
C ASP A 127 15.69 -15.46 -0.90
N HIS A 128 14.63 -16.06 -0.34
CA HIS A 128 13.41 -16.35 -1.08
C HIS A 128 12.69 -15.08 -1.51
N VAL A 129 12.56 -14.10 -0.61
CA VAL A 129 11.95 -12.80 -0.90
C VAL A 129 12.74 -12.05 -1.97
N GLN A 130 14.08 -12.02 -1.86
CA GLN A 130 14.95 -11.40 -2.87
C GLN A 130 14.80 -12.09 -4.24
N LYS A 131 14.62 -13.41 -4.27
CA LYS A 131 14.34 -14.12 -5.51
C LYS A 131 13.01 -13.67 -6.11
N ASN A 132 11.94 -13.59 -5.32
CA ASN A 132 10.63 -13.13 -5.79
C ASN A 132 10.71 -11.69 -6.35
N GLU A 133 11.44 -10.81 -5.66
CA GLU A 133 11.69 -9.44 -6.13
C GLU A 133 12.37 -9.40 -7.51
N ASN A 134 13.44 -10.18 -7.70
CA ASN A 134 14.14 -10.27 -8.98
C ASN A 134 13.26 -10.87 -10.09
N ASP A 135 12.42 -11.85 -9.75
CA ASP A 135 11.49 -12.45 -10.69
C ASP A 135 10.42 -11.42 -11.13
N TYR A 136 9.91 -10.58 -10.22
CA TYR A 136 9.02 -9.48 -10.57
C TYR A 136 9.69 -8.48 -11.50
N TRP A 137 10.90 -8.01 -11.15
CA TRP A 137 11.66 -7.07 -11.96
C TRP A 137 11.90 -7.59 -13.39
N SER A 138 12.25 -8.87 -13.50
CA SER A 138 12.50 -9.53 -14.78
C SER A 138 11.24 -9.66 -15.62
N ARG A 139 10.07 -9.84 -15.00
CA ARG A 139 8.78 -9.93 -15.72
C ARG A 139 8.33 -8.57 -16.19
N ASP A 140 8.45 -7.55 -15.35
CA ASP A 140 8.06 -6.18 -15.67
C ASP A 140 8.85 -5.64 -16.86
N SER A 141 10.18 -5.84 -16.84
CA SER A 141 11.06 -5.52 -17.97
C SER A 141 10.63 -6.19 -19.28
N ARG A 142 10.03 -7.38 -19.22
CA ARG A 142 9.53 -8.08 -20.43
C ARG A 142 8.19 -7.50 -20.90
N PHE A 143 7.34 -7.05 -19.98
CA PHE A 143 6.09 -6.36 -20.33
C PHE A 143 6.38 -5.04 -21.03
N ASP A 144 7.33 -4.24 -20.56
CA ASP A 144 7.73 -2.99 -21.22
C ASP A 144 8.13 -3.22 -22.68
N ASN A 145 9.00 -4.20 -22.94
CA ASN A 145 9.41 -4.54 -24.30
C ASN A 145 8.23 -4.96 -25.20
N VAL A 146 7.24 -5.65 -24.64
CA VAL A 146 6.05 -6.08 -25.37
C VAL A 146 5.12 -4.89 -25.64
N ILE A 147 4.90 -4.03 -24.65
CA ILE A 147 4.10 -2.80 -24.78
C ILE A 147 4.73 -1.87 -25.82
N ASP A 148 6.04 -1.62 -25.72
CA ASP A 148 6.78 -0.82 -26.69
C ASP A 148 6.67 -1.40 -28.10
N SER A 149 6.77 -2.73 -28.25
CA SER A 149 6.54 -3.37 -29.56
C SER A 149 5.12 -3.19 -30.07
N PHE A 150 4.09 -3.27 -29.21
CA PHE A 150 2.70 -3.00 -29.60
C PHE A 150 2.51 -1.55 -30.04
N ILE A 151 3.09 -0.58 -29.33
CA ILE A 151 3.05 0.84 -29.69
C ILE A 151 3.72 1.08 -31.04
N ILE A 152 4.91 0.52 -31.26
CA ILE A 152 5.63 0.62 -32.55
C ILE A 152 4.78 0.04 -33.69
N ASN A 153 4.20 -1.14 -33.49
CA ASN A 153 3.36 -1.79 -34.51
C ASN A 153 2.05 -1.03 -34.80
N LEU A 154 1.47 -0.37 -33.79
CA LEU A 154 0.30 0.50 -33.97
C LEU A 154 0.66 1.77 -34.76
N GLN A 155 1.82 2.36 -34.46
CA GLN A 155 2.29 3.57 -35.13
C GLN A 155 2.66 3.35 -36.60
N ASP A 156 3.14 2.15 -36.96
CA ASP A 156 3.40 1.76 -38.35
C ASP A 156 2.12 1.41 -39.15
N SER A 157 0.99 1.22 -38.46
CA SER A 157 -0.29 0.84 -39.09
C SER A 157 -1.24 2.03 -39.33
N ASP A 158 -0.96 3.21 -38.78
CA ASP A 158 -1.90 4.33 -38.83
C ASP A 158 -1.53 5.40 -39.87
N SER A 159 -1.99 5.17 -41.10
CA SER A 159 -2.31 6.25 -42.03
C SER A 159 -3.81 6.55 -41.95
N SER A 160 -4.15 7.55 -41.12
CA SER A 160 -5.41 8.32 -41.06
C SER A 160 -6.69 7.60 -40.60
N SER A 161 -7.19 7.96 -39.41
CA SER A 161 -8.41 8.79 -39.27
C SER A 161 -8.60 9.21 -37.80
N GLY A 162 -8.65 10.51 -37.53
CA GLY A 162 -8.99 11.05 -36.22
C GLY A 162 -10.42 10.69 -35.82
N GLY A 163 -10.56 10.12 -34.61
CA GLY A 163 -11.83 9.95 -33.92
C GLY A 163 -11.64 10.42 -32.49
N GLU A 164 -12.31 11.51 -32.14
CA GLU A 164 -12.41 12.03 -30.78
C GLU A 164 -13.12 10.97 -29.91
N VAL A 165 -12.49 10.56 -28.82
CA VAL A 165 -13.12 9.77 -27.76
C VAL A 165 -13.46 10.73 -26.62
N GLU A 166 -14.75 10.96 -26.43
CA GLU A 166 -15.30 11.58 -25.24
C GLU A 166 -15.38 10.49 -24.16
N ASP A 167 -14.56 10.63 -23.11
CA ASP A 167 -14.62 9.78 -21.93
C ASP A 167 -15.78 10.29 -21.03
N GLU A 168 -16.93 9.60 -21.09
CA GLU A 168 -17.97 9.70 -20.07
C GLU A 168 -17.60 8.75 -18.91
N ASP A 169 -16.97 9.29 -17.87
CA ASP A 169 -16.77 8.60 -16.59
C ASP A 169 -18.10 8.55 -15.81
N ASP A 170 -18.73 7.38 -15.81
CA ASP A 170 -19.86 7.01 -14.95
C ASP A 170 -19.31 6.34 -13.67
N ASP A 171 -19.08 7.14 -12.62
CA ASP A 171 -18.76 6.63 -11.29
C ASP A 171 -20.06 6.52 -10.46
N GLU A 172 -20.66 5.33 -10.46
CA GLU A 172 -21.66 4.91 -9.46
C GLU A 172 -20.98 4.83 -8.08
N ILE A 173 -21.31 5.77 -7.19
CA ILE A 173 -20.92 5.73 -5.78
C ILE A 173 -22.04 5.02 -5.00
N GLU A 174 -21.83 3.74 -4.67
CA GLU A 174 -22.59 3.05 -3.62
C GLU A 174 -22.05 3.48 -2.24
N ASP A 175 -22.71 4.46 -1.63
CA ASP A 175 -22.51 4.76 -0.20
C ASP A 175 -23.37 3.80 0.65
N GLU A 176 -22.74 2.77 1.23
CA GLU A 176 -23.33 1.98 2.31
C GLU A 176 -23.45 2.85 3.58
N VAL A 177 -24.68 3.18 3.93
CA VAL A 177 -25.02 3.91 5.17
C VAL A 177 -25.14 2.90 6.31
N GLU A 178 -24.10 2.74 7.13
CA GLU A 178 -24.24 2.08 8.44
C GLU A 178 -25.02 3.01 9.39
N THR A 179 -26.29 2.69 9.62
CA THR A 179 -27.07 3.30 10.70
C THR A 179 -26.73 2.63 12.02
N GLU A 180 -25.98 3.31 12.89
CA GLU A 180 -25.91 2.97 14.31
C GLU A 180 -27.28 3.21 14.97
N SER A 181 -27.97 2.13 15.33
CA SER A 181 -29.12 2.17 16.23
C SER A 181 -28.64 2.30 17.67
N MET A 182 -28.80 3.50 18.24
CA MET A 182 -28.89 3.69 19.69
C MET A 182 -30.13 2.96 20.20
N SER A 183 -29.95 2.01 21.13
CA SER A 183 -31.03 1.53 22.00
C SER A 183 -30.77 2.02 23.42
N GLU A 184 -31.81 2.60 24.00
CA GLU A 184 -31.95 2.95 25.42
C GLU A 184 -31.85 1.74 26.36
#